data_AF-A0A4V2A1R4-F1
#
_entry.id   AF-A0A4V2A1R4-F1
#
_cell.length_a   1.000
_cell.length_b   1.000
_cell.length_c   1.000
_cell.angle_alpha   90.00
_cell.angle_beta   90.00
_cell.angle_gamma   90.00
#
_symmetry.space_group_name_H-M   'P 1'
#
loop_
_entity.id
_entity.type
_entity.pdbx_description
1 polymer ?
#
loop_
_entity_poly.entity_id
_entity_poly.type
_entity_poly.pdbx_seq_one_letter_code
_entity_poly.pdbx_strand_id
1 'polypeptide(L)'
;MGVQITVRGSAEGRFPAERALVRLEVVVEGAERQDVRDRAVALQEPLRSQLAELVSLGAVRTWSSDQVRVFSRHPWVDDRRSDDLVHSAQVQVLAEFVDFERLSGFVDHWSGQAGVEV
;
A
#
# COMPACT_ATOMS: atom_id res chain seq x y z
N MET A 1 -11.35 43.66 46.91
CA MET A 1 -10.37 43.46 45.82
C MET A 1 -9.73 42.10 46.02
N GLY A 2 -9.85 41.19 45.06
CA GLY A 2 -9.36 39.82 45.18
C GLY A 2 -8.11 39.60 44.33
N VAL A 3 -7.12 38.88 44.87
CA VAL A 3 -5.91 38.50 44.14
C VAL A 3 -6.25 37.32 43.23
N GLN A 4 -5.99 37.49 41.93
CA GLN A 4 -6.11 36.45 40.93
C GLN A 4 -4.70 36.04 40.48
N ILE A 5 -4.40 34.75 40.61
CA ILE A 5 -3.15 34.17 40.13
C ILE A 5 -3.49 33.30 38.93
N THR A 6 -3.01 33.67 37.76
CA THR A 6 -3.16 32.88 36.54
C THR A 6 -1.88 32.09 36.31
N VAL A 7 -2.01 30.77 36.30
CA VAL A 7 -0.89 29.85 36.07
C VAL A 7 -1.08 29.20 34.71
N ARG A 8 0.02 29.07 33.96
CA ARG A 8 0.06 28.32 32.71
C ARG A 8 0.97 27.11 32.88
N GLY A 9 0.39 25.92 32.79
CA GLY A 9 1.14 24.67 32.69
C GLY A 9 1.25 24.24 31.23
N SER A 10 2.42 23.78 30.81
CA SER A 10 2.62 23.06 29.56
C SER A 10 3.21 21.69 29.87
N ALA A 11 2.66 20.65 29.26
CA ALA A 11 3.21 19.29 29.29
C ALA A 11 3.51 18.85 27.86
N GLU A 12 4.71 18.31 27.64
CA GLU A 12 5.13 17.70 26.39
C GLU A 12 5.51 16.25 26.67
N GLY A 13 5.05 15.33 25.83
CA GLY A 13 5.41 13.91 25.87
C GLY A 13 5.84 13.45 24.49
N ARG A 14 6.88 12.61 24.44
CA ARG A 14 7.32 11.91 23.23
C ARG A 14 7.15 10.42 23.45
N PHE A 15 6.47 9.77 22.52
CA PHE A 15 6.17 8.34 22.57
C PHE A 15 6.69 7.69 21.29
N PRO A 16 7.27 6.47 21.37
CA PRO A 16 7.65 5.73 20.19
C PRO A 16 6.41 5.35 19.37
N ALA A 17 6.56 5.26 18.05
CA ALA A 17 5.51 4.71 17.20
C ALA A 17 5.38 3.21 17.53
N GLU A 18 4.18 2.77 17.89
CA GLU A 18 3.93 1.36 18.26
C GLU A 18 3.46 0.53 17.06
N ARG A 19 3.01 1.21 15.99
CA ARG A 19 2.33 0.60 14.83
C ARG A 19 2.64 1.39 13.56
N ALA A 20 2.88 0.69 12.47
CA ALA A 20 2.99 1.26 11.14
C ALA A 20 1.93 0.65 10.22
N LEU A 21 1.21 1.48 9.48
CA LEU A 21 0.29 1.04 8.44
C LEU A 21 0.96 1.24 7.08
N VAL A 22 1.14 0.15 6.35
CA VAL A 22 1.66 0.18 4.97
C VAL A 22 0.51 -0.05 4.01
N ARG A 23 0.43 0.79 2.99
CA ARG A 23 -0.47 0.61 1.86
C ARG A 23 0.39 0.26 0.65
N LEU A 24 0.15 -0.89 0.06
CA LEU A 24 0.76 -1.28 -1.20
C LEU A 24 -0.32 -1.28 -2.28
N GLU A 25 0.02 -0.75 -3.43
CA GLU A 25 -0.82 -0.76 -4.62
C GLU A 25 -0.04 -1.40 -5.77
N VAL A 26 -0.56 -2.51 -6.29
CA VAL A 26 -0.01 -3.17 -7.47
C VAL A 26 -0.82 -2.70 -8.66
N VAL A 27 -0.17 -2.01 -9.59
CA VAL A 27 -0.77 -1.48 -10.83
C VAL A 27 -0.10 -2.16 -12.03
N VAL A 28 -0.89 -2.87 -12.81
CA VAL A 28 -0.44 -3.51 -14.05
C VAL A 28 -1.24 -2.93 -15.21
N GLU A 29 -0.56 -2.48 -16.26
CA GLU A 29 -1.18 -1.97 -17.48
C GLU A 29 -0.85 -2.84 -18.70
N GLY A 30 -1.80 -2.94 -19.64
CA GLY A 30 -1.62 -3.71 -20.87
C GLY A 30 -2.80 -3.61 -21.85
N ALA A 31 -2.61 -4.16 -23.05
CA ALA A 31 -3.59 -4.10 -24.14
C ALA A 31 -4.70 -5.15 -24.05
N GLU A 32 -4.52 -6.19 -23.24
CA GLU A 32 -5.43 -7.34 -23.15
C GLU A 32 -5.91 -7.53 -21.71
N ARG A 33 -7.23 -7.55 -21.50
CA ARG A 33 -7.82 -7.55 -20.15
C ARG A 33 -7.47 -8.80 -19.37
N GLN A 34 -7.44 -9.96 -20.03
CA GLN A 34 -7.17 -11.23 -19.37
C GLN A 34 -5.70 -11.30 -18.94
N ASP A 35 -4.75 -10.98 -19.83
CA ASP A 35 -3.32 -10.89 -19.50
C ASP A 35 -3.05 -9.96 -18.30
N VAL A 36 -3.62 -8.75 -18.31
CA VAL A 36 -3.42 -7.77 -17.24
C VAL A 36 -3.97 -8.28 -15.90
N ARG A 37 -5.13 -8.95 -15.91
CA ARG A 37 -5.69 -9.60 -14.73
C ARG A 37 -4.79 -10.72 -14.22
N ASP A 38 -4.36 -11.61 -15.10
CA ASP A 38 -3.60 -12.80 -14.71
C ASP A 38 -2.21 -12.41 -14.19
N ARG A 39 -1.59 -11.37 -14.75
CA ARG A 39 -0.37 -10.74 -14.22
C ARG A 39 -0.57 -10.11 -12.84
N ALA A 40 -1.67 -9.40 -12.63
CA ALA A 40 -1.97 -8.84 -11.31
C ALA A 40 -2.20 -9.93 -10.25
N VAL A 41 -2.87 -11.03 -10.61
CA VAL A 41 -3.06 -12.19 -9.72
C VAL A 41 -1.72 -12.87 -9.42
N ALA A 42 -0.85 -13.04 -10.43
CA ALA A 42 0.47 -13.63 -10.26
C ALA A 42 1.38 -12.81 -9.32
N LEU A 43 1.23 -11.48 -9.28
CA LEU A 43 1.92 -10.61 -8.31
C LEU A 43 1.27 -10.63 -6.92
N GLN A 44 -0.04 -10.83 -6.85
CA GLN A 44 -0.78 -10.88 -5.59
C GLN A 44 -0.46 -12.15 -4.77
N GLU A 45 -0.28 -13.31 -5.40
CA GLU A 45 0.04 -14.56 -4.68
C GLU A 45 1.31 -14.51 -3.83
N PRO A 46 2.48 -14.08 -4.34
CA PRO A 46 3.69 -13.96 -3.54
C PRO A 46 3.55 -12.90 -2.45
N LEU A 47 2.87 -11.78 -2.72
CA LEU A 47 2.58 -10.74 -1.73
C LEU A 47 1.77 -11.29 -0.55
N ARG A 48 0.71 -12.08 -0.83
CA ARG A 48 -0.11 -12.71 0.20
C ARG A 48 0.67 -13.74 1.00
N SER A 49 1.50 -14.55 0.33
CA SER A 49 2.34 -15.56 0.97
C SER A 49 3.35 -14.92 1.93
N GLN A 50 4.02 -13.86 1.50
CA GLN A 50 4.99 -13.15 2.33
C GLN A 50 4.32 -12.43 3.52
N LEU A 51 3.15 -11.82 3.33
CA LEU A 51 2.39 -11.22 4.43
C LEU A 51 1.90 -12.28 5.43
N ALA A 52 1.49 -13.46 4.96
CA ALA A 52 1.12 -14.57 5.84
C ALA A 52 2.31 -15.07 6.68
N GLU A 53 3.50 -15.11 6.09
CA GLU A 53 4.74 -15.41 6.81
C GLU A 53 5.10 -14.31 7.83
N LEU A 54 4.96 -13.04 7.46
CA LEU A 54 5.20 -11.93 8.39
C LEU A 54 4.21 -11.93 9.57
N VAL A 55 2.98 -12.39 9.38
CA VAL A 55 2.02 -12.63 10.46
C VAL A 55 2.48 -13.77 11.37
N SER A 56 2.94 -14.89 10.81
CA SER A 56 3.39 -16.04 11.62
C SER A 56 4.63 -15.72 12.44
N LEU A 57 5.49 -14.82 11.93
CA LEU A 57 6.67 -14.30 12.63
C LEU A 57 6.34 -13.19 13.63
N GLY A 58 5.07 -12.79 13.76
CA GLY A 58 4.62 -11.74 14.69
C GLY A 58 5.02 -10.31 14.30
N ALA A 59 5.49 -10.12 13.07
CA ALA A 59 5.94 -8.83 12.54
C ALA A 59 4.78 -7.96 12.04
N VAL A 60 3.75 -8.62 11.50
CA VAL A 60 2.50 -8.03 11.05
C VAL A 60 1.39 -8.52 11.97
N ARG A 61 0.65 -7.59 12.55
CA ARG A 61 -0.49 -7.94 13.40
C ARG A 61 -1.69 -8.40 12.57
N THR A 62 -1.97 -7.66 11.52
CA THR A 62 -3.10 -7.90 10.63
C THR A 62 -2.80 -7.32 9.26
N TRP A 63 -3.38 -7.92 8.23
CA TRP A 63 -3.35 -7.39 6.88
C TRP A 63 -4.68 -7.66 6.18
N SER A 64 -5.01 -6.82 5.20
CA SER A 64 -6.16 -6.98 4.33
C SER A 64 -5.76 -6.75 2.89
N SER A 65 -6.39 -7.48 1.97
CA SER A 65 -6.25 -7.27 0.53
C SER A 65 -7.62 -6.93 -0.03
N ASP A 66 -7.68 -5.89 -0.85
CA ASP A 66 -8.86 -5.61 -1.66
C ASP A 66 -8.91 -6.58 -2.85
N GLN A 67 -10.06 -6.65 -3.51
CA GLN A 67 -10.24 -7.43 -4.72
C GLN A 67 -9.51 -6.77 -5.89
N VAL A 68 -9.04 -7.59 -6.85
CA VAL A 68 -8.45 -7.08 -8.10
C VAL A 68 -9.50 -6.30 -8.87
N ARG A 69 -9.28 -5.00 -9.06
CA ARG A 69 -10.14 -4.15 -9.88
C ARG A 69 -9.50 -3.93 -11.23
N VAL A 70 -10.23 -4.22 -12.30
CA VAL A 70 -9.75 -3.99 -13.67
C VAL A 70 -10.55 -2.85 -14.27
N PHE A 71 -9.88 -1.76 -14.60
CA PHE A 71 -10.44 -0.62 -15.27
C PHE A 71 -9.94 -0.59 -16.71
N SER A 72 -10.75 -0.07 -17.62
CA SER A 72 -10.35 0.15 -19.01
C SER A 72 -10.41 1.64 -19.26
N ARG A 73 -9.30 2.23 -19.70
CA ARG A 73 -9.23 3.66 -20.04
C ARG A 73 -8.76 3.81 -21.47
N HIS A 74 -9.30 4.82 -22.16
CA HIS A 74 -8.66 5.34 -23.36
C HIS A 74 -7.62 6.37 -22.90
N PRO A 75 -6.32 6.12 -23.11
CA PRO A 75 -5.31 7.12 -22.82
C PRO A 75 -5.49 8.29 -23.79
N TRP A 76 -5.26 9.50 -23.28
CA TRP A 76 -5.16 10.69 -24.10
C TRP A 76 -3.67 10.84 -24.49
N VAL A 77 -3.39 10.86 -25.78
CA VAL A 77 -2.04 11.08 -26.32
C VAL A 77 -2.11 12.28 -27.25
N ASP A 78 -1.31 13.31 -26.96
CA ASP A 78 -1.23 14.55 -27.77
C ASP A 78 -2.60 15.16 -28.12
N ASP A 79 -3.44 15.35 -27.09
CA ASP A 79 -4.76 15.98 -27.20
C ASP A 79 -5.77 15.22 -28.09
N ARG A 80 -5.42 13.99 -28.49
CA ARG A 80 -6.29 13.05 -29.20
C ARG A 80 -6.60 11.87 -28.29
N ARG A 81 -7.88 11.48 -28.26
CA ARG A 81 -8.29 10.20 -27.65
C ARG A 81 -7.62 9.07 -28.43
N SER A 82 -6.78 8.28 -27.77
CA SER A 82 -6.22 7.09 -28.40
C SER A 82 -7.31 6.08 -28.72
N ASP A 83 -7.21 5.44 -29.89
CA ASP A 83 -8.07 4.33 -30.29
C ASP A 83 -7.69 3.03 -29.55
N ASP A 84 -6.49 3.00 -28.96
CA ASP A 84 -6.00 1.87 -28.18
C ASP A 84 -6.66 1.84 -26.80
N LEU A 85 -7.37 0.76 -26.51
CA LEU A 85 -7.96 0.50 -25.20
C LEU A 85 -6.87 -0.03 -24.26
N VAL A 86 -6.57 0.70 -23.18
CA VAL A 86 -5.61 0.25 -22.16
C VAL A 86 -6.39 -0.30 -20.97
N HIS A 87 -6.08 -1.54 -20.60
CA HIS A 87 -6.59 -2.18 -19.40
C HIS A 87 -5.58 -1.99 -18.26
N SER A 88 -6.06 -1.52 -17.12
CA SER A 88 -5.28 -1.38 -15.89
C SER A 88 -5.91 -2.25 -14.81
N ALA A 89 -5.15 -3.20 -14.27
CA ALA A 89 -5.52 -3.95 -13.07
C ALA A 89 -4.83 -3.33 -11.86
N GLN A 90 -5.61 -3.10 -10.82
CA GLN A 90 -5.15 -2.55 -9.55
C GLN A 90 -5.51 -3.50 -8.41
N VAL A 91 -4.56 -3.71 -7.51
CA VAL A 91 -4.75 -4.48 -6.27
C VAL A 91 -4.18 -3.68 -5.12
N GLN A 92 -5.00 -3.44 -4.10
CA GLN A 92 -4.57 -2.75 -2.90
C GLN A 92 -4.41 -3.74 -1.75
N VAL A 93 -3.31 -3.58 -1.01
CA VAL A 93 -3.03 -4.33 0.22
C VAL A 93 -2.68 -3.37 1.34
N LEU A 94 -3.25 -3.61 2.51
CA LEU A 94 -3.00 -2.86 3.73
C LEU A 94 -2.44 -3.81 4.77
N ALA A 95 -1.27 -3.48 5.33
CA ALA A 95 -0.63 -4.30 6.36
C ALA A 95 -0.26 -3.44 7.57
N GLU A 96 -0.59 -3.93 8.76
CA GLU A 96 -0.25 -3.28 10.02
C GLU A 96 0.96 -3.97 10.64
N PHE A 97 2.10 -3.29 10.56
CA PHE A 97 3.37 -3.74 11.11
C PHE A 97 3.52 -3.29 12.57
N VAL A 98 4.04 -4.21 13.38
CA VAL A 98 4.50 -3.96 14.76
C VAL A 98 6.02 -4.01 14.87
N ASP A 99 6.69 -4.58 13.87
CA ASP A 99 8.15 -4.66 13.75
C ASP A 99 8.64 -3.75 12.61
N PHE A 100 9.34 -2.67 12.97
CA PHE A 100 9.84 -1.66 12.03
C PHE A 100 11.07 -2.12 11.24
N GLU A 101 11.86 -3.06 11.74
CA GLU A 101 13.01 -3.59 10.99
C GLU A 101 12.53 -4.45 9.82
N ARG A 102 11.54 -5.30 10.09
CA ARG A 102 10.91 -6.14 9.06
C ARG A 102 10.06 -5.33 8.09
N LEU A 103 9.47 -4.22 8.56
CA LEU A 103 8.82 -3.24 7.69
C LEU A 103 9.80 -2.69 6.65
N SER A 104 10.97 -2.21 7.07
CA SER A 104 11.96 -1.65 6.13
C SER A 104 12.35 -2.67 5.06
N GLY A 105 12.72 -3.89 5.47
CA GLY A 105 13.10 -4.94 4.52
C GLY A 105 11.96 -5.33 3.57
N PHE A 106 10.71 -5.26 4.04
CA PHE A 106 9.54 -5.51 3.20
C PHE A 106 9.33 -4.38 2.18
N VAL A 107 9.42 -3.11 2.57
CA VAL A 107 9.30 -1.96 1.66
C VAL A 107 10.43 -1.95 0.63
N ASP A 108 11.67 -2.24 1.05
CA ASP A 108 12.82 -2.32 0.15
C ASP A 108 12.66 -3.44 -0.89
N HIS A 109 12.08 -4.58 -0.51
CA HIS A 109 11.82 -5.68 -1.43
C HIS A 109 10.76 -5.34 -2.48
N TRP A 110 9.65 -4.70 -2.08
CA TRP A 110 8.53 -4.42 -2.98
C TRP A 110 8.68 -3.14 -3.79
N SER A 111 9.38 -2.13 -3.29
CA SER A 111 9.67 -0.91 -4.03
C SER A 111 10.51 -1.15 -5.29
N GLY A 112 11.28 -2.25 -5.33
CA GLY A 112 12.05 -2.66 -6.51
C GLY A 112 11.25 -3.42 -7.57
N GLN A 113 9.99 -3.78 -7.32
CA GLN A 113 9.18 -4.53 -8.28
C GLN A 113 8.44 -3.61 -9.25
N ALA A 114 8.56 -3.91 -10.55
CA ALA A 114 7.86 -3.16 -11.59
C ALA A 114 6.33 -3.28 -11.41
N GLY A 115 5.65 -2.14 -11.29
CA GLY A 115 4.20 -2.07 -11.11
C GLY A 115 3.74 -2.16 -9.65
N VAL A 116 4.63 -1.98 -8.67
CA VAL A 116 4.27 -1.91 -7.25
C VAL A 116 4.61 -0.53 -6.70
N GLU A 117 3.62 0.14 -6.11
CA GLU A 117 3.74 1.39 -5.37
C GLU A 117 3.49 1.13 -3.88
N VAL A 118 4.34 1.71 -3.01
CA VAL A 118 4.34 1.50 -1.55
C VAL A 118 4.36 2.84 -0.83
#